data_AF-A0A5C3K9G5-F1
#
_entry.id   AF-A0A5C3K9G5-F1
#
_cell.length_a   1.000
_cell.length_b   1.000
_cell.length_c   1.000
_cell.angle_alpha   90.00
_cell.angle_beta   90.00
_cell.angle_gamma   90.00
#
_symmetry.space_group_name_H-M   'P 1'
#
loop_
_entity.id
_entity.type
_entity.pdbx_description
1 polymer ?
#
loop_
_entity_poly.entity_id
_entity_poly.type
_entity_poly.pdbx_seq_one_letter_code
_entity_poly.pdbx_strand_id
1 'polypeptide(L)'
;MDLPAAFHPNSSMENVARVDSFYSGRILWFKVEGFLFAVGRDEFAALSDVFAGMYLLPSNEAVDGRDESHPIMLEGYLKADFRSLLKVMYPTSRTLILGEELRLDLCKDEWIGVLKLSTIWNMSTIRQYAISRLSKIEPSIPNIEKIQLARAHRVGRWLEEGVKGLLELGSVTLSDLEVLGWKTAAVICHIRESSNSKGRPDTESSTGPYRFRLDSIKCGYCTATCSLAEKHPECGNCHVPFNNARMLRCQTIARGSVEADSTWILTNSIQCIDCSANPFGESSFNCHGTCGFTRMNSAHKVRVSIVLPNGDPHALVEDYFGEEIKEYKLHDV
;
A
#
# COMPACT_ATOMS: atom_id res chain seq x y z
N MET A 1 35.96 -28.91 -82.66
CA MET A 1 35.56 -27.81 -83.56
C MET A 1 34.08 -27.97 -83.85
N ASP A 2 33.14 -27.15 -83.40
CA ASP A 2 33.01 -26.24 -82.27
C ASP A 2 31.50 -25.96 -82.20
N LEU A 3 30.94 -25.91 -80.99
CA LEU A 3 29.61 -25.33 -80.73
C LEU A 3 29.65 -23.84 -81.09
N PRO A 4 28.54 -23.26 -81.58
CA PRO A 4 27.78 -22.32 -80.73
C PRO A 4 26.28 -22.31 -81.07
N ALA A 5 25.35 -21.69 -80.33
CA ALA A 5 25.26 -21.21 -78.96
C ALA A 5 23.74 -21.04 -78.72
N ALA A 6 23.26 -21.47 -77.55
CA ALA A 6 21.89 -21.25 -77.11
C ALA A 6 21.64 -19.73 -76.92
N PHE A 7 20.60 -19.21 -77.55
CA PHE A 7 20.07 -17.88 -77.24
C PHE A 7 19.13 -18.02 -76.04
N HIS A 8 19.55 -17.49 -74.89
CA HIS A 8 18.70 -17.28 -73.72
C HIS A 8 17.67 -16.17 -73.97
N PRO A 9 16.39 -16.36 -73.60
CA PRO A 9 15.57 -15.28 -73.12
C PRO A 9 15.67 -15.21 -71.59
N ASN A 10 15.97 -14.00 -71.14
CA ASN A 10 16.15 -13.57 -69.76
C ASN A 10 15.14 -14.15 -68.76
N SER A 11 15.71 -14.54 -67.62
CA SER A 11 15.08 -14.51 -66.30
C SER A 11 14.27 -13.23 -66.12
N SER A 12 12.94 -13.32 -66.23
CA SER A 12 12.06 -12.31 -65.67
C SER A 12 11.97 -12.55 -64.18
N MET A 13 12.54 -11.61 -63.43
CA MET A 13 12.38 -11.42 -62.00
C MET A 13 10.95 -11.71 -61.54
N GLU A 14 10.71 -12.84 -60.88
CA GLU A 14 9.68 -12.88 -59.85
C GLU A 14 10.28 -12.30 -58.58
N ASN A 15 10.33 -10.96 -58.57
CA ASN A 15 10.43 -10.19 -57.35
C ASN A 15 9.11 -10.43 -56.61
N VAL A 16 9.01 -11.56 -55.90
CA VAL A 16 7.89 -11.80 -54.99
C VAL A 16 7.95 -10.68 -53.98
N ALA A 17 7.05 -9.70 -54.13
CA ALA A 17 6.92 -8.62 -53.17
C ALA A 17 6.82 -9.28 -51.79
N ARG A 18 7.76 -8.96 -50.89
CA ARG A 18 7.62 -9.32 -49.49
C ARG A 18 6.30 -8.69 -49.04
N VAL A 19 5.29 -9.53 -48.84
CA VAL A 19 4.03 -9.09 -48.26
C VAL A 19 4.38 -8.65 -46.85
N ASP A 20 4.34 -7.34 -46.63
CA ASP A 20 4.42 -6.76 -45.30
C ASP A 20 3.07 -7.00 -44.61
N SER A 21 2.83 -8.25 -44.21
CA SER A 21 1.59 -8.64 -43.56
C SER A 21 1.66 -8.18 -42.11
N PHE A 22 0.95 -7.10 -41.79
CA PHE A 22 0.77 -6.61 -40.42
C PHE A 22 0.05 -7.64 -39.51
N TYR A 23 -0.54 -8.70 -40.08
CA TYR A 23 -1.30 -9.71 -39.39
C TYR A 23 -1.17 -11.09 -40.07
N SER A 24 -0.88 -12.16 -39.32
CA SER A 24 -0.68 -13.50 -39.92
C SER A 24 -1.98 -14.21 -40.32
N GLY A 25 -3.15 -13.65 -39.98
CA GLY A 25 -4.45 -14.27 -40.27
C GLY A 25 -4.84 -15.41 -39.32
N ARG A 26 -3.96 -15.79 -38.38
CA ARG A 26 -4.20 -16.94 -37.49
C ARG A 26 -5.23 -16.60 -36.43
N ILE A 27 -6.32 -17.37 -36.42
CA ILE A 27 -7.42 -17.22 -35.48
C ILE A 27 -7.25 -18.21 -34.33
N LEU A 28 -7.59 -17.76 -33.12
CA LEU A 28 -7.76 -18.57 -31.94
C LEU A 28 -9.23 -18.54 -31.52
N TRP A 29 -9.79 -19.70 -31.24
CA TRP A 29 -11.18 -19.86 -30.84
C TRP A 29 -11.29 -20.10 -29.34
N PHE A 30 -12.10 -19.29 -28.66
CA PHE A 30 -12.43 -19.45 -27.23
C PHE A 30 -13.92 -19.70 -27.05
N LYS A 31 -14.28 -20.49 -26.04
CA LYS A 31 -15.67 -20.64 -25.59
C LYS A 31 -15.81 -20.20 -24.13
N VAL A 32 -16.64 -19.17 -23.90
CA VAL A 32 -16.87 -18.55 -22.58
C VAL A 32 -18.37 -18.41 -22.34
N GLU A 33 -18.89 -18.97 -21.25
CA GLU A 33 -20.33 -19.01 -20.92
C GLU A 33 -21.23 -19.41 -22.12
N GLY A 34 -20.78 -20.37 -22.92
CA GLY A 34 -21.50 -20.86 -24.10
C GLY A 34 -21.35 -20.00 -25.37
N PHE A 35 -20.63 -18.87 -25.32
CA PHE A 35 -20.36 -18.04 -26.48
C PHE A 35 -18.98 -18.33 -27.07
N LEU A 36 -18.92 -18.38 -28.41
CA LEU A 36 -17.69 -18.53 -29.16
C LEU A 36 -17.11 -17.16 -29.52
N PHE A 37 -15.78 -17.06 -29.41
CA PHE A 37 -15.01 -15.87 -29.77
C PHE A 37 -13.86 -16.28 -30.69
N ALA A 38 -13.73 -15.58 -31.81
CA ALA A 38 -12.62 -15.73 -32.75
C ALA A 38 -11.73 -14.49 -32.64
N VAL A 39 -10.46 -14.69 -32.30
CA VAL A 39 -9.51 -13.60 -32.01
C VAL A 39 -8.15 -13.86 -32.65
N GLY A 40 -7.33 -12.83 -32.79
CA GLY A 40 -6.02 -12.96 -33.42
C GLY A 40 -5.00 -13.65 -32.53
N ARG A 41 -4.48 -14.79 -32.98
CA ARG A 41 -3.55 -15.62 -32.22
C ARG A 41 -2.28 -14.86 -31.81
N ASP A 42 -1.70 -14.10 -32.74
CA ASP A 42 -0.38 -13.50 -32.54
C ASP A 42 -0.39 -12.47 -31.42
N GLU A 43 -1.46 -11.67 -31.31
CA GLU A 43 -1.58 -10.64 -30.27
C GLU A 43 -1.71 -11.27 -28.87
N PHE A 44 -2.45 -12.38 -28.75
CA PHE A 44 -2.50 -13.15 -27.51
C PHE A 44 -1.13 -13.73 -27.14
N ALA A 45 -0.39 -14.27 -28.12
CA ALA A 45 0.95 -14.80 -27.88
C ALA A 45 1.94 -13.68 -27.50
N ALA A 46 1.82 -12.51 -28.11
CA ALA A 46 2.71 -11.37 -27.86
C ALA A 46 2.46 -10.73 -26.48
N LEU A 47 1.20 -10.69 -26.04
CA LEU A 47 0.81 -10.02 -24.81
C LEU A 47 0.72 -10.96 -23.60
N SER A 48 0.76 -12.28 -23.76
CA SER A 48 0.62 -13.25 -22.67
C SER A 48 1.64 -14.36 -22.73
N ASP A 49 2.44 -14.48 -21.68
CA ASP A 49 3.39 -15.58 -21.51
C ASP A 49 2.70 -16.96 -21.47
N VAL A 50 1.49 -17.01 -20.91
CA VAL A 50 0.69 -18.24 -20.83
C VAL A 50 0.34 -18.74 -22.23
N PHE A 51 -0.16 -17.84 -23.08
CA PHE A 51 -0.50 -18.21 -24.46
C PHE A 51 0.75 -18.41 -25.30
N ALA A 52 1.82 -17.62 -25.12
CA ALA A 52 3.10 -17.85 -25.79
C ALA A 52 3.63 -19.28 -25.51
N GLY A 53 3.61 -19.69 -24.24
CA GLY A 53 4.06 -21.01 -23.79
C GLY A 53 3.23 -22.16 -24.35
N MET A 54 1.91 -21.99 -24.48
CA MET A 54 1.01 -22.99 -25.10
C MET A 54 1.47 -23.38 -26.51
N TYR A 55 2.08 -22.46 -27.26
CA TYR A 55 2.50 -22.71 -28.64
C TYR A 55 3.88 -23.35 -28.79
N LEU A 56 4.67 -23.40 -27.71
CA LEU A 56 5.99 -24.04 -27.71
C LEU A 56 5.92 -25.53 -27.41
N LEU A 57 4.75 -26.03 -27.00
CA LEU A 57 4.54 -27.44 -26.68
C LEU A 57 4.39 -28.27 -27.98
N PRO A 58 5.11 -29.40 -28.13
CA PRO A 58 4.96 -30.28 -29.28
C PRO A 58 3.56 -30.91 -29.28
N SER A 59 2.76 -30.61 -30.32
CA SER A 59 1.38 -31.09 -30.40
C SER A 59 1.31 -32.43 -31.12
N ASN A 60 1.00 -33.49 -30.37
CA ASN A 60 0.72 -34.82 -30.91
C ASN A 60 -0.79 -35.11 -31.02
N GLU A 61 -1.65 -34.18 -30.58
CA GLU A 61 -3.12 -34.27 -30.63
C GLU A 61 -3.76 -32.98 -31.16
N ALA A 62 -5.10 -32.97 -31.28
CA ALA A 62 -5.89 -31.83 -31.72
C ALA A 62 -5.59 -30.59 -30.87
N VAL A 63 -4.97 -29.57 -31.47
CA VAL A 63 -4.65 -28.30 -30.81
C VAL A 63 -5.95 -27.58 -30.44
N ASP A 64 -6.20 -27.39 -29.14
CA ASP A 64 -7.29 -26.56 -28.65
C ASP A 64 -7.17 -25.13 -29.19
N GLY A 65 -8.31 -24.55 -29.55
CA GLY A 65 -8.43 -23.20 -30.11
C GLY A 65 -8.23 -23.09 -31.61
N ARG A 66 -8.02 -24.20 -32.33
CA ARG A 66 -7.76 -24.17 -33.78
C ARG A 66 -9.00 -23.80 -34.63
N ASP A 67 -10.19 -24.20 -34.19
CA ASP A 67 -11.44 -24.05 -34.94
C ASP A 67 -12.67 -23.99 -34.00
N GLU A 68 -13.85 -23.70 -34.56
CA GLU A 68 -15.10 -23.58 -33.81
C GLU A 68 -15.51 -24.85 -33.05
N SER A 69 -15.17 -26.03 -33.60
CA SER A 69 -15.48 -27.33 -32.99
C SER A 69 -14.48 -27.76 -31.93
N HIS A 70 -13.29 -27.12 -31.88
CA HIS A 70 -12.23 -27.36 -30.91
C HIS A 70 -11.77 -26.03 -30.29
N PRO A 71 -12.63 -25.28 -29.58
CA PRO A 71 -12.25 -24.02 -28.94
C PRO A 71 -11.51 -24.27 -27.62
N ILE A 72 -10.72 -23.30 -27.17
CA ILE A 72 -10.22 -23.26 -25.79
C ILE A 72 -11.40 -23.00 -24.86
N MET A 73 -11.70 -23.97 -24.00
CA MET A 73 -12.80 -23.90 -23.03
C MET A 73 -12.38 -23.07 -21.81
N LEU A 74 -13.03 -21.92 -21.59
CA LEU A 74 -12.78 -21.06 -20.43
C LEU A 74 -13.89 -21.23 -19.39
N GLU A 75 -13.86 -22.37 -18.68
CA GLU A 75 -14.81 -22.66 -17.60
C GLU A 75 -14.55 -21.76 -16.37
N GLY A 76 -15.61 -21.22 -15.77
CA GLY A 76 -15.53 -20.33 -14.61
C GLY A 76 -15.17 -18.87 -14.94
N TYR A 77 -14.91 -18.54 -16.20
CA TYR A 77 -14.70 -17.16 -16.65
C TYR A 77 -16.00 -16.52 -17.12
N LEU A 78 -16.16 -15.23 -16.82
CA LEU A 78 -17.33 -14.46 -17.25
C LEU A 78 -17.13 -13.96 -18.68
N LYS A 79 -18.17 -14.07 -19.50
CA LYS A 79 -18.18 -13.53 -20.86
C LYS A 79 -17.96 -12.02 -20.87
N ALA A 80 -18.51 -11.32 -19.88
CA ALA A 80 -18.37 -9.87 -19.74
C ALA A 80 -16.89 -9.47 -19.57
N ASP A 81 -16.19 -10.10 -18.62
CA ASP A 81 -14.75 -9.88 -18.38
C ASP A 81 -13.95 -10.13 -19.67
N PHE A 82 -14.23 -11.25 -20.36
CA PHE A 82 -13.52 -11.59 -21.58
C PHE A 82 -13.75 -10.58 -22.70
N ARG A 83 -15.01 -10.16 -22.89
CA ARG A 83 -15.35 -9.12 -23.87
C ARG A 83 -14.64 -7.80 -23.54
N SER A 84 -14.54 -7.41 -22.28
CA SER A 84 -13.84 -6.19 -21.86
C SER A 84 -12.34 -6.26 -22.17
N LEU A 85 -11.69 -7.41 -21.92
CA LEU A 85 -10.30 -7.63 -22.33
C LEU A 85 -10.13 -7.48 -23.85
N LEU A 86 -11.01 -8.09 -24.65
CA LEU A 86 -10.94 -7.99 -26.11
C LEU A 86 -11.10 -6.56 -26.63
N LYS A 87 -11.90 -5.71 -25.97
CA LYS A 87 -11.99 -4.27 -26.33
C LYS A 87 -10.64 -3.55 -26.18
N VAL A 88 -9.82 -3.97 -25.22
CA VAL A 88 -8.48 -3.41 -24.97
C VAL A 88 -7.46 -3.97 -25.96
N MET A 89 -7.51 -5.28 -26.24
CA MET A 89 -6.58 -5.95 -27.17
C MET A 89 -6.84 -5.60 -28.64
N TYR A 90 -8.11 -5.47 -29.02
CA TYR A 90 -8.54 -5.21 -30.40
C TYR A 90 -9.43 -3.97 -30.45
N PRO A 91 -8.84 -2.80 -30.18
CA PRO A 91 -9.60 -1.57 -30.21
C PRO A 91 -10.05 -1.26 -31.63
N THR A 92 -11.34 -1.06 -31.80
CA THR A 92 -11.94 -0.59 -33.05
C THR A 92 -12.01 0.94 -33.09
N SER A 93 -12.14 1.54 -34.27
CA SER A 93 -12.38 2.99 -34.40
C SER A 93 -13.61 3.43 -33.59
N ARG A 94 -14.67 2.62 -33.57
CA ARG A 94 -15.88 2.89 -32.76
C ARG A 94 -15.62 2.88 -31.26
N THR A 95 -14.74 2.01 -30.77
CA THR A 95 -14.43 1.91 -29.33
C THR A 95 -13.39 2.93 -28.88
N LEU A 96 -12.63 3.52 -29.80
CA LEU A 96 -11.59 4.50 -29.52
C LEU A 96 -12.05 5.95 -29.71
N ILE A 97 -12.93 6.21 -30.68
CA ILE A 97 -13.34 7.58 -31.02
C ILE A 97 -14.59 7.92 -30.22
N LEU A 98 -14.41 8.74 -29.19
CA LEU A 98 -15.49 9.26 -28.35
C LEU A 98 -15.51 10.80 -28.45
N GLY A 99 -16.33 11.32 -29.34
CA GLY A 99 -16.33 12.75 -29.66
C GLY A 99 -15.00 13.14 -30.30
N GLU A 100 -14.32 14.12 -29.70
CA GLU A 100 -13.02 14.63 -30.17
C GLU A 100 -11.82 13.94 -29.50
N GLU A 101 -12.05 13.01 -28.57
CA GLU A 101 -10.99 12.33 -27.82
C GLU A 101 -10.78 10.87 -28.27
N LEU A 102 -9.50 10.44 -28.32
CA LEU A 102 -9.12 9.05 -28.53
C LEU A 102 -8.98 8.34 -27.18
N ARG A 103 -9.99 7.55 -26.79
CA ARG A 103 -9.98 6.78 -25.54
C ARG A 103 -10.91 5.58 -25.60
N LEU A 104 -10.59 4.55 -24.83
CA LEU A 104 -11.45 3.39 -24.66
C LEU A 104 -12.62 3.68 -23.71
N ASP A 105 -13.84 3.44 -24.18
CA ASP A 105 -15.08 3.57 -23.41
C ASP A 105 -15.39 2.30 -22.62
N LEU A 106 -14.72 2.13 -21.48
CA LEU A 106 -14.98 1.04 -20.53
C LEU A 106 -15.38 1.62 -19.18
N CYS A 107 -16.44 1.07 -18.59
CA CYS A 107 -16.85 1.41 -17.23
C CYS A 107 -15.95 0.72 -16.18
N LYS A 108 -16.17 1.01 -14.90
CA LYS A 108 -15.40 0.46 -13.78
C LYS A 108 -15.35 -1.08 -13.82
N ASP A 109 -16.51 -1.72 -13.92
CA ASP A 109 -16.62 -3.18 -13.86
C ASP A 109 -15.93 -3.84 -15.06
N GLU A 110 -15.99 -3.21 -16.24
CA GLU A 110 -15.26 -3.67 -17.42
C GLU A 110 -13.75 -3.59 -17.22
N TRP A 111 -13.24 -2.50 -16.65
CA TRP A 111 -11.81 -2.40 -16.32
C TRP A 111 -11.38 -3.39 -15.24
N ILE A 112 -12.23 -3.69 -14.26
CA ILE A 112 -11.98 -4.76 -13.27
C ILE A 112 -11.89 -6.12 -13.96
N GLY A 113 -12.78 -6.40 -14.93
CA GLY A 113 -12.72 -7.60 -15.76
C GLY A 113 -11.41 -7.70 -16.57
N VAL A 114 -10.96 -6.59 -17.18
CA VAL A 114 -9.66 -6.51 -17.86
C VAL A 114 -8.51 -6.80 -16.89
N LEU A 115 -8.52 -6.17 -15.70
CA LEU A 115 -7.48 -6.37 -14.69
C LEU A 115 -7.42 -7.83 -14.23
N LYS A 116 -8.57 -8.44 -13.97
CA LYS A 116 -8.67 -9.84 -13.56
C LYS A 116 -8.05 -10.78 -14.58
N LEU A 117 -8.47 -10.71 -15.83
CA LEU A 117 -7.97 -11.63 -16.87
C LEU A 117 -6.51 -11.37 -17.23
N SER A 118 -6.11 -10.11 -17.32
CA SER A 118 -4.70 -9.75 -17.58
C SER A 118 -3.77 -10.19 -16.44
N THR A 119 -4.26 -10.24 -15.20
CA THR A 119 -3.49 -10.83 -14.09
C THR A 119 -3.38 -12.34 -14.22
N ILE A 120 -4.49 -13.04 -14.49
CA ILE A 120 -4.52 -14.51 -14.59
C ILE A 120 -3.68 -15.02 -15.77
N TRP A 121 -3.71 -14.32 -16.90
CA TRP A 121 -2.99 -14.71 -18.12
C TRP A 121 -1.62 -14.03 -18.28
N ASN A 122 -1.10 -13.45 -17.20
CA ASN A 122 0.21 -12.80 -17.16
C ASN A 122 0.43 -11.79 -18.30
N MET A 123 -0.59 -10.96 -18.57
CA MET A 123 -0.54 -9.89 -19.58
C MET A 123 -0.09 -8.58 -18.95
N SER A 124 1.20 -8.49 -18.59
CA SER A 124 1.77 -7.38 -17.79
C SER A 124 1.42 -5.99 -18.36
N THR A 125 1.60 -5.77 -19.66
CA THR A 125 1.28 -4.50 -20.32
C THR A 125 -0.19 -4.11 -20.18
N ILE A 126 -1.11 -5.05 -20.41
CA ILE A 126 -2.56 -4.80 -20.27
C ILE A 126 -2.91 -4.58 -18.79
N ARG A 127 -2.32 -5.36 -17.89
CA ARG A 127 -2.54 -5.26 -16.45
C ARG A 127 -2.18 -3.87 -15.94
N GLN A 128 -0.97 -3.39 -16.25
CA GLN A 128 -0.52 -2.03 -15.89
C GLN A 128 -1.48 -0.97 -16.44
N TYR A 129 -1.91 -1.13 -17.69
CA TYR A 129 -2.84 -0.20 -18.32
C TYR A 129 -4.20 -0.17 -17.59
N ALA A 130 -4.77 -1.33 -17.28
CA ALA A 130 -6.01 -1.42 -16.50
C ALA A 130 -5.87 -0.79 -15.11
N ILE A 131 -4.76 -1.05 -14.40
CA ILE A 131 -4.44 -0.43 -13.10
C ILE A 131 -4.37 1.10 -13.23
N SER A 132 -3.70 1.62 -14.26
CA SER A 132 -3.60 3.06 -14.55
C SER A 132 -4.98 3.70 -14.81
N ARG A 133 -5.85 3.02 -15.56
CA ARG A 133 -7.21 3.50 -15.86
C ARG A 133 -8.10 3.47 -14.61
N LEU A 134 -8.10 2.39 -13.84
CA LEU A 134 -8.87 2.27 -12.60
C LEU A 134 -8.44 3.27 -11.53
N SER A 135 -7.15 3.62 -11.44
CA SER A 135 -6.69 4.67 -10.52
C SER A 135 -7.15 6.08 -10.88
N LYS A 136 -7.53 6.31 -12.14
CA LYS A 136 -7.97 7.62 -12.66
C LYS A 136 -9.47 7.66 -12.95
N ILE A 137 -10.20 6.61 -12.59
CA ILE A 137 -11.62 6.51 -12.87
C ILE A 137 -12.39 7.47 -11.97
N GLU A 138 -13.43 8.11 -12.54
CA GLU A 138 -14.32 8.99 -11.81
C GLU A 138 -15.76 8.46 -11.84
N PRO A 139 -16.43 8.35 -10.69
CA PRO A 139 -15.91 8.62 -9.33
C PRO A 139 -14.83 7.61 -8.90
N SER A 140 -13.89 8.07 -8.06
CA SER A 140 -12.83 7.20 -7.53
C SER A 140 -13.37 5.97 -6.80
N ILE A 141 -12.63 4.87 -6.87
CA ILE A 141 -12.99 3.61 -6.22
C ILE A 141 -13.05 3.79 -4.70
N PRO A 142 -14.16 3.41 -4.02
CA PRO A 142 -14.28 3.50 -2.57
C PRO A 142 -13.16 2.77 -1.83
N ASN A 143 -12.74 3.29 -0.68
CA ASN A 143 -11.59 2.77 0.06
C ASN A 143 -11.68 1.28 0.40
N ILE A 144 -12.86 0.79 0.79
CA ILE A 144 -13.11 -0.64 1.06
C ILE A 144 -12.89 -1.48 -0.20
N GLU A 145 -13.52 -1.10 -1.31
CA GLU A 145 -13.40 -1.78 -2.59
C GLU A 145 -11.95 -1.75 -3.09
N LYS A 146 -11.25 -0.63 -2.87
CA LYS A 146 -9.84 -0.47 -3.24
C LYS A 146 -8.94 -1.47 -2.50
N ILE A 147 -9.17 -1.72 -1.21
CA ILE A 147 -8.45 -2.76 -0.44
C ILE A 147 -8.77 -4.16 -0.97
N GLN A 148 -10.03 -4.45 -1.28
CA GLN A 148 -10.43 -5.75 -1.82
C GLN A 148 -9.78 -6.03 -3.18
N LEU A 149 -9.83 -5.06 -4.09
CA LEU A 149 -9.19 -5.15 -5.40
C LEU A 149 -7.66 -5.25 -5.28
N ALA A 150 -7.06 -4.50 -4.35
CA ALA A 150 -5.63 -4.57 -4.08
C ALA A 150 -5.18 -5.98 -3.70
N ARG A 151 -5.93 -6.66 -2.83
CA ARG A 151 -5.62 -8.03 -2.42
C ARG A 151 -5.92 -9.05 -3.53
N ALA A 152 -7.06 -8.91 -4.21
CA ALA A 152 -7.46 -9.81 -5.28
C ALA A 152 -6.50 -9.79 -6.47
N HIS A 153 -5.91 -8.62 -6.78
CA HIS A 153 -5.07 -8.41 -7.96
C HIS A 153 -3.62 -8.03 -7.63
N ARG A 154 -3.22 -8.09 -6.36
CA ARG A 154 -1.89 -7.75 -5.85
C ARG A 154 -1.43 -6.34 -6.30
N VAL A 155 -2.24 -5.32 -6.01
CA VAL A 155 -1.95 -3.92 -6.37
C VAL A 155 -1.59 -3.13 -5.12
N GLY A 156 -0.29 -2.96 -4.85
CA GLY A 156 0.20 -2.48 -3.56
C GLY A 156 -0.22 -1.04 -3.25
N ARG A 157 -0.19 -0.17 -4.27
CA ARG A 157 -0.63 1.24 -4.12
C ARG A 157 -2.09 1.38 -3.69
N TRP A 158 -2.96 0.47 -4.13
CA TRP A 158 -4.39 0.51 -3.81
C TRP A 158 -4.64 0.08 -2.37
N LEU A 159 -3.88 -0.90 -1.86
CA LEU A 159 -3.94 -1.27 -0.45
C LEU A 159 -3.55 -0.08 0.42
N GLU A 160 -2.45 0.58 0.08
CA GLU A 160 -1.94 1.75 0.79
C GLU A 160 -2.96 2.92 0.78
N GLU A 161 -3.45 3.29 -0.41
CA GLU A 161 -4.46 4.35 -0.57
C GLU A 161 -5.77 4.02 0.16
N GLY A 162 -6.26 2.79 0.04
CA GLY A 162 -7.50 2.36 0.67
C GLY A 162 -7.41 2.38 2.20
N VAL A 163 -6.31 1.86 2.76
CA VAL A 163 -6.08 1.91 4.21
C VAL A 163 -5.99 3.35 4.71
N LYS A 164 -5.15 4.19 4.08
CA LYS A 164 -5.02 5.62 4.47
C LYS A 164 -6.36 6.35 4.37
N GLY A 165 -7.08 6.15 3.28
CA GLY A 165 -8.41 6.73 3.11
C GLY A 165 -9.38 6.32 4.21
N LEU A 166 -9.38 5.05 4.65
CA LEU A 166 -10.19 4.62 5.80
C LEU A 166 -9.75 5.23 7.13
N LEU A 167 -8.49 5.62 7.30
CA LEU A 167 -8.04 6.30 8.51
C LEU A 167 -8.49 7.77 8.56
N GLU A 168 -8.59 8.41 7.39
CA GLU A 168 -8.96 9.82 7.24
C GLU A 168 -10.49 10.06 7.30
N LEU A 169 -11.31 9.04 7.07
CA LEU A 169 -12.77 9.16 7.14
C LEU A 169 -13.26 9.60 8.54
N GLY A 170 -14.23 10.50 8.60
CA GLY A 170 -14.82 10.95 9.88
C GLY A 170 -15.54 9.83 10.64
N SER A 171 -16.20 8.93 9.92
CA SER A 171 -16.87 7.75 10.49
C SER A 171 -16.68 6.55 9.58
N VAL A 172 -16.48 5.37 10.17
CA VAL A 172 -16.45 4.08 9.48
C VAL A 172 -17.39 3.15 10.23
N THR A 173 -18.27 2.44 9.53
CA THR A 173 -19.22 1.53 10.18
C THR A 173 -18.61 0.14 10.35
N LEU A 174 -19.15 -0.64 11.29
CA LEU A 174 -18.71 -2.04 11.45
C LEU A 174 -19.01 -2.87 10.20
N SER A 175 -20.14 -2.63 9.53
CA SER A 175 -20.51 -3.30 8.28
C SER A 175 -19.52 -3.01 7.15
N ASP A 176 -18.97 -1.79 7.09
CA ASP A 176 -17.93 -1.45 6.10
C ASP A 176 -16.65 -2.24 6.35
N LEU A 177 -16.29 -2.49 7.61
CA LEU A 177 -15.04 -3.18 7.97
C LEU A 177 -15.17 -4.71 7.99
N GLU A 178 -16.39 -5.24 8.19
CA GLU A 178 -16.65 -6.67 8.24
C GLU A 178 -16.17 -7.38 6.97
N VAL A 179 -16.40 -6.76 5.81
CA VAL A 179 -15.99 -7.30 4.50
C VAL A 179 -14.48 -7.38 4.30
N LEU A 180 -13.69 -6.69 5.12
CA LEU A 180 -12.22 -6.76 5.10
C LEU A 180 -11.66 -7.87 5.99
N GLY A 181 -12.53 -8.48 6.81
CA GLY A 181 -12.17 -9.47 7.82
C GLY A 181 -11.74 -8.84 9.14
N TRP A 182 -11.98 -9.58 10.24
CA TRP A 182 -11.80 -9.09 11.62
C TRP A 182 -10.41 -8.55 11.91
N LYS A 183 -9.35 -9.16 11.33
CA LYS A 183 -7.97 -8.74 11.58
C LYS A 183 -7.69 -7.36 10.98
N THR A 184 -8.10 -7.12 9.74
CA THR A 184 -7.95 -5.81 9.09
C THR A 184 -8.82 -4.76 9.78
N ALA A 185 -10.06 -5.11 10.14
CA ALA A 185 -10.95 -4.24 10.90
C ALA A 185 -10.32 -3.80 12.24
N ALA A 186 -9.79 -4.75 13.03
CA ALA A 186 -9.16 -4.48 14.32
C ALA A 186 -7.94 -3.57 14.20
N VAL A 187 -7.08 -3.80 13.20
CA VAL A 187 -5.92 -2.93 12.92
C VAL A 187 -6.37 -1.52 12.56
N ILE A 188 -7.34 -1.36 11.67
CA ILE A 188 -7.87 -0.04 11.28
C ILE A 188 -8.43 0.69 12.52
N CYS A 189 -9.25 0.02 13.33
CA CYS A 189 -9.78 0.58 14.58
C CYS A 189 -8.65 0.99 15.54
N HIS A 190 -7.64 0.14 15.72
CA HIS A 190 -6.49 0.43 16.58
C HIS A 190 -5.71 1.67 16.13
N ILE A 191 -5.45 1.81 14.83
CA ILE A 191 -4.75 2.98 14.27
C ILE A 191 -5.63 4.24 14.40
N ARG A 192 -6.93 4.14 14.13
CA ARG A 192 -7.89 5.25 14.27
C ARG A 192 -8.00 5.72 15.72
N GLU A 193 -8.13 4.82 16.69
CA GLU A 193 -8.18 5.14 18.11
C GLU A 193 -6.89 5.82 18.58
N SER A 194 -5.74 5.29 18.14
CA SER A 194 -4.44 5.90 18.40
C SER A 194 -4.35 7.33 17.86
N SER A 195 -4.99 7.60 16.71
CA SER A 195 -5.01 8.91 16.06
C SER A 195 -6.04 9.88 16.66
N ASN A 196 -7.19 9.37 17.14
CA ASN A 196 -8.30 10.17 17.66
C ASN A 196 -8.06 10.66 19.10
N SER A 197 -7.07 10.10 19.80
CA SER A 197 -6.51 10.68 21.04
C SER A 197 -5.96 12.12 20.86
N LYS A 198 -5.90 12.63 19.62
CA LYS A 198 -5.53 14.00 19.25
C LYS A 198 -6.71 15.00 19.26
N GLY A 199 -7.92 14.64 19.71
CA GLY A 199 -9.12 15.49 19.59
C GLY A 199 -9.60 16.24 20.85
N ARG A 200 -9.24 17.53 20.95
CA ARG A 200 -10.04 18.74 21.36
C ARG A 200 -9.32 19.68 22.36
N PRO A 201 -8.84 20.86 21.93
CA PRO A 201 -8.16 21.82 22.79
C PRO A 201 -9.15 22.82 23.40
N ASP A 202 -10.00 22.38 24.32
CA ASP A 202 -10.86 23.29 25.08
C ASP A 202 -10.73 23.01 26.59
N THR A 203 -9.52 23.15 27.16
CA THR A 203 -9.24 23.46 28.57
C THR A 203 -7.73 23.42 28.87
N GLU A 204 -7.28 24.27 29.80
CA GLU A 204 -5.88 24.67 30.09
C GLU A 204 -4.93 23.57 30.59
N SER A 205 -5.36 22.31 30.61
CA SER A 205 -4.57 21.17 31.08
C SER A 205 -4.95 19.92 30.29
N SER A 206 -4.01 19.36 29.54
CA SER A 206 -4.20 18.05 28.91
C SER A 206 -3.97 16.99 29.99
N THR A 207 -4.99 16.18 30.24
CA THR A 207 -4.96 15.07 31.21
C THR A 207 -4.91 13.77 30.44
N GLY A 208 -3.97 12.91 30.81
CA GLY A 208 -3.79 11.61 30.17
C GLY A 208 -2.55 10.90 30.71
N PRO A 209 -2.45 9.57 30.57
CA PRO A 209 -1.25 8.86 30.97
C PRO A 209 -0.14 9.12 29.94
N TYR A 210 0.62 10.20 30.15
CA TYR A 210 1.81 10.48 29.35
C TYR A 210 2.95 9.60 29.83
N ARG A 211 3.76 9.11 28.90
CA ARG A 211 4.96 8.33 29.20
C ARG A 211 6.20 9.07 28.73
N PHE A 212 7.32 8.92 29.42
CA PHE A 212 8.61 9.50 29.04
C PHE A 212 9.74 8.66 29.61
N ARG A 213 10.93 8.75 29.02
CA ARG A 213 12.11 8.05 29.52
C ARG A 213 12.73 8.78 30.71
N LEU A 214 13.32 8.02 31.63
CA LEU A 214 14.04 8.54 32.79
C LEU A 214 15.15 9.52 32.39
N ASP A 215 15.93 9.18 31.36
CA ASP A 215 17.02 10.03 30.85
C ASP A 215 16.55 11.30 30.10
N SER A 216 15.26 11.41 29.82
CA SER A 216 14.70 12.63 29.21
C SER A 216 14.42 13.74 30.21
N ILE A 217 14.53 13.47 31.53
CA ILE A 217 14.26 14.46 32.58
C ILE A 217 15.39 15.49 32.60
N LYS A 218 15.10 16.70 32.12
CA LYS A 218 16.04 17.82 32.00
C LYS A 218 15.62 18.98 32.89
N CYS A 219 16.57 19.88 33.15
CA CYS A 219 16.34 21.08 33.95
C CYS A 219 15.28 21.99 33.32
N GLY A 220 14.27 22.38 34.10
CA GLY A 220 13.25 23.35 33.71
C GLY A 220 13.66 24.82 33.86
N TYR A 221 14.91 25.13 34.16
CA TYR A 221 15.34 26.53 34.37
C TYR A 221 16.53 26.93 33.50
N CYS A 222 17.02 26.01 32.69
CA CYS A 222 18.06 26.26 31.70
C CYS A 222 17.88 25.35 30.49
N THR A 223 18.65 25.58 29.44
CA THR A 223 18.63 24.82 28.18
C THR A 223 19.53 23.58 28.20
N ALA A 224 20.11 23.23 29.34
CA ALA A 224 20.98 22.07 29.47
C ALA A 224 20.29 20.77 29.03
N THR A 225 21.06 19.87 28.43
CA THR A 225 20.58 18.57 27.92
C THR A 225 20.88 17.40 28.84
N CYS A 226 21.64 17.62 29.91
CA CYS A 226 21.97 16.59 30.90
C CYS A 226 20.73 16.09 31.65
N SER A 227 20.72 14.78 31.92
CA SER A 227 19.65 14.15 32.69
C SER A 227 19.78 14.52 34.17
N LEU A 228 18.67 14.91 34.79
CA LEU A 228 18.61 15.13 36.24
C LEU A 228 18.48 13.81 37.03
N ALA A 229 18.30 12.67 36.35
CA ALA A 229 17.97 11.40 36.97
C ALA A 229 19.17 10.49 37.27
N GLU A 230 20.40 10.90 36.92
CA GLU A 230 21.62 10.06 36.97
C GLU A 230 21.97 9.51 38.37
N LYS A 231 21.50 10.15 39.44
CA LYS A 231 21.75 9.73 40.83
C LYS A 231 20.66 8.83 41.42
N HIS A 232 19.70 8.38 40.61
CA HIS A 232 18.60 7.52 41.06
C HIS A 232 18.74 6.13 40.44
N PRO A 233 19.40 5.17 41.13
CA PRO A 233 19.65 3.83 40.59
C PRO A 233 18.41 2.92 40.62
N GLU A 234 17.38 3.25 41.40
CA GLU A 234 16.15 2.47 41.55
C GLU A 234 14.99 3.34 42.02
N CYS A 235 13.78 2.78 41.96
CA CYS A 235 12.59 3.42 42.51
C CYS A 235 12.63 3.46 44.04
N GLY A 236 12.52 4.64 44.64
CA GLY A 236 12.50 4.79 46.11
C GLY A 236 11.28 4.19 46.82
N ASN A 237 10.32 3.61 46.09
CA ASN A 237 9.14 2.95 46.68
C ASN A 237 9.10 1.43 46.43
N CYS A 238 9.27 0.98 45.18
CA CYS A 238 9.23 -0.46 44.86
C CYS A 238 10.61 -1.10 44.65
N HIS A 239 11.70 -0.33 44.78
CA HIS A 239 13.08 -0.79 44.61
C HIS A 239 13.39 -1.44 43.27
N VAL A 240 12.53 -1.23 42.25
CA VAL A 240 12.82 -1.70 40.89
C VAL A 240 13.97 -0.87 40.32
N PRO A 241 15.04 -1.51 39.80
CA PRO A 241 16.21 -0.80 39.29
C PRO A 241 15.87 0.04 38.05
N PHE A 242 16.50 1.20 37.98
CA PHE A 242 16.42 2.13 36.88
C PHE A 242 17.57 1.91 35.91
N ASN A 243 17.23 1.71 34.64
CA ASN A 243 18.16 1.92 33.53
C ASN A 243 17.82 3.26 32.85
N ASN A 244 18.76 3.84 32.11
CA ASN A 244 18.57 5.15 31.47
C ASN A 244 17.34 5.20 30.55
N ALA A 245 16.97 4.07 29.93
CA ALA A 245 15.80 3.94 29.06
C ALA A 245 14.48 3.62 29.80
N ARG A 246 14.47 3.60 31.14
CA ARG A 246 13.28 3.22 31.93
C ARG A 246 12.14 4.18 31.64
N MET A 247 10.95 3.63 31.41
CA MET A 247 9.74 4.43 31.21
C MET A 247 9.13 4.84 32.54
N LEU A 248 8.80 6.11 32.66
CA LEU A 248 8.00 6.71 33.72
C LEU A 248 6.73 7.29 33.14
N ARG A 249 5.78 7.66 34.00
CA ARG A 249 4.52 8.27 33.58
C ARG A 249 4.18 9.51 34.38
N CYS A 250 3.35 10.38 33.80
CA CYS A 250 2.67 11.46 34.52
C CYS A 250 1.24 11.60 33.99
N GLN A 251 0.38 12.24 34.78
CA GLN A 251 -1.03 12.47 34.40
C GLN A 251 -1.27 13.84 33.77
N THR A 252 -0.34 14.77 33.99
CA THR A 252 -0.50 16.19 33.67
C THR A 252 0.77 16.74 33.05
N ILE A 253 0.61 17.47 31.95
CA ILE A 253 1.68 18.25 31.31
C ILE A 253 1.30 19.72 31.29
N ALA A 254 2.25 20.61 31.51
CA ALA A 254 2.07 22.06 31.36
C ALA A 254 2.46 22.47 29.93
N ARG A 255 1.56 23.13 29.18
CA ARG A 255 1.90 23.68 27.84
C ARG A 255 2.54 25.06 27.98
N GLY A 256 3.82 25.16 27.59
CA GLY A 256 4.58 26.41 27.46
C GLY A 256 5.88 26.17 26.68
N SER A 257 6.06 26.92 25.58
CA SER A 257 7.18 26.87 24.62
C SER A 257 7.15 25.71 23.61
N VAL A 258 6.74 26.08 22.39
CA VAL A 258 6.86 25.32 21.14
C VAL A 258 8.31 25.39 20.67
N GLU A 259 9.18 24.64 21.33
CA GLU A 259 10.36 24.09 20.68
C GLU A 259 10.19 22.58 20.76
N ALA A 260 10.27 21.92 19.61
CA ALA A 260 10.14 20.46 19.53
C ALA A 260 11.03 19.80 20.60
N ASP A 261 10.49 18.80 21.30
CA ASP A 261 11.19 17.92 22.25
C ASP A 261 11.38 18.36 23.73
N SER A 262 10.63 19.35 24.25
CA SER A 262 10.71 19.73 25.68
C SER A 262 9.37 20.09 26.34
N THR A 263 8.60 19.08 26.74
CA THR A 263 7.33 19.24 27.50
C THR A 263 7.60 19.47 28.98
N TRP A 264 6.81 20.32 29.63
CA TRP A 264 6.97 20.63 31.05
C TRP A 264 6.09 19.76 31.94
N ILE A 265 6.67 19.23 33.02
CA ILE A 265 5.94 18.52 34.07
C ILE A 265 6.43 18.96 35.46
N LEU A 266 5.67 18.62 36.50
CA LEU A 266 6.08 18.82 37.88
C LEU A 266 6.77 17.57 38.43
N THR A 267 7.86 17.71 39.16
CA THR A 267 8.63 16.56 39.67
C THR A 267 7.80 15.62 40.58
N ASN A 268 6.88 16.18 41.36
CA ASN A 268 5.99 15.40 42.22
C ASN A 268 4.92 14.63 41.44
N SER A 269 4.63 15.02 40.19
CA SER A 269 3.66 14.35 39.30
C SER A 269 4.24 13.11 38.59
N ILE A 270 5.55 12.89 38.72
CA ILE A 270 6.22 11.73 38.12
C ILE A 270 5.84 10.46 38.90
N GLN A 271 5.46 9.42 38.17
CA GLN A 271 5.04 8.14 38.71
C GLN A 271 5.87 7.00 38.11
N CYS A 272 6.24 6.06 38.97
CA CYS A 272 6.77 4.76 38.58
C CYS A 272 5.69 3.99 37.81
N ILE A 273 6.07 3.32 36.73
CA ILE A 273 5.12 2.55 35.92
C ILE A 273 4.61 1.30 36.65
N ASP A 274 5.42 0.72 37.54
CA ASP A 274 5.12 -0.53 38.24
C ASP A 274 4.30 -0.31 39.51
N CYS A 275 4.72 0.63 40.36
CA CYS A 275 4.08 0.86 41.66
C CYS A 275 3.20 2.10 41.72
N SER A 276 3.13 2.91 40.65
CA SER A 276 2.34 4.15 40.58
C SER A 276 2.76 5.27 41.55
N ALA A 277 3.65 5.00 42.51
CA ALA A 277 4.19 5.98 43.45
C ALA A 277 5.25 6.87 42.79
N ASN A 278 5.57 8.01 43.42
CA ASN A 278 6.64 8.86 42.94
C ASN A 278 7.99 8.15 43.18
N PRO A 279 8.78 7.91 42.12
CA PRO A 279 10.00 7.13 42.25
C PRO A 279 11.14 7.85 42.99
N PHE A 280 11.03 9.16 43.17
CA PHE A 280 12.10 10.00 43.71
C PHE A 280 11.86 10.42 45.17
N GLY A 281 10.68 10.20 45.75
CA GLY A 281 10.40 10.54 47.17
C GLY A 281 10.82 11.97 47.52
N GLU A 282 11.55 12.15 48.61
CA GLU A 282 12.11 13.45 49.06
C GLU A 282 13.48 13.81 48.44
N SER A 283 13.87 13.14 47.35
CA SER A 283 15.16 13.37 46.70
C SER A 283 15.33 14.78 46.14
N SER A 284 16.58 15.19 45.93
CA SER A 284 16.91 16.44 45.25
C SER A 284 17.37 16.22 43.81
N PHE A 285 16.85 17.03 42.90
CA PHE A 285 17.33 17.14 41.53
C PHE A 285 18.40 18.23 41.45
N ASN A 286 19.52 17.94 40.79
CA ASN A 286 20.70 18.80 40.79
C ASN A 286 21.25 19.00 39.37
N CYS A 287 21.17 20.22 38.85
CA CYS A 287 21.72 20.59 37.54
C CYS A 287 23.19 21.06 37.69
N HIS A 288 24.12 20.12 37.90
CA HIS A 288 25.52 20.40 38.24
C HIS A 288 26.33 21.09 37.13
N GLY A 289 25.94 20.96 35.85
CA GLY A 289 26.77 21.35 34.72
C GLY A 289 26.51 22.71 34.08
N THR A 290 25.47 23.48 34.49
CA THR A 290 25.06 24.66 33.70
C THR A 290 24.50 25.82 34.51
N CYS A 291 23.57 25.58 35.44
CA CYS A 291 22.98 26.66 36.24
C CYS A 291 23.13 26.46 37.76
N GLY A 292 23.75 25.36 38.22
CA GLY A 292 23.96 25.09 39.65
C GLY A 292 22.65 24.89 40.44
N PHE A 293 21.54 24.67 39.75
CA PHE A 293 20.21 24.64 40.36
C PHE A 293 19.95 23.31 41.08
N THR A 294 19.66 23.39 42.37
CA THR A 294 19.29 22.26 43.23
C THR A 294 17.91 22.48 43.85
N ARG A 295 17.00 21.53 43.68
CA ARG A 295 15.66 21.57 44.31
C ARG A 295 15.27 20.20 44.84
N MET A 296 14.56 20.20 45.96
CA MET A 296 13.85 19.02 46.44
C MET A 296 12.73 18.65 45.46
N ASN A 297 12.26 17.41 45.52
CA ASN A 297 11.11 16.95 44.76
C ASN A 297 9.78 17.53 45.29
N SER A 298 9.62 18.85 45.20
CA SER A 298 8.49 19.61 45.74
C SER A 298 7.79 20.42 44.65
N ALA A 299 7.19 19.73 43.68
CA ALA A 299 6.39 20.33 42.61
C ALA A 299 7.13 21.35 41.75
N HIS A 300 8.43 21.16 41.50
CA HIS A 300 9.19 22.04 40.61
C HIS A 300 9.08 21.61 39.15
N LYS A 301 9.30 22.57 38.24
CA LYS A 301 9.22 22.36 36.80
C LYS A 301 10.46 21.64 36.26
N VAL A 302 10.25 20.55 35.53
CA VAL A 302 11.26 19.86 34.73
C VAL A 302 10.78 19.72 33.29
N ARG A 303 11.73 19.60 32.36
CA ARG A 303 11.45 19.31 30.94
C ARG A 303 11.60 17.81 30.70
N VAL A 304 10.71 17.24 29.90
CA VAL A 304 10.74 15.83 29.48
C VAL A 304 10.40 15.72 28.00
N SER A 305 10.85 14.64 27.38
CA SER A 305 10.44 14.28 26.03
C SER A 305 9.34 13.22 26.15
N ILE A 306 8.09 13.63 26.00
CA ILE A 306 6.94 12.72 26.08
C ILE A 306 7.01 11.75 24.90
N VAL A 307 7.05 10.47 25.22
CA VAL A 307 6.75 9.39 24.27
C VAL A 307 5.25 9.41 24.11
N LEU A 308 4.78 10.07 23.06
CA LEU A 308 3.37 10.01 22.68
C LEU A 308 2.99 8.54 22.51
N PRO A 309 1.87 8.10 23.09
CA PRO A 309 1.53 6.68 23.17
C PRO A 309 0.98 6.16 21.85
N ASN A 310 1.58 6.49 20.70
CA ASN A 310 1.65 5.71 19.46
C ASN A 310 2.11 6.61 18.30
N GLY A 311 2.93 6.03 17.41
CA GLY A 311 3.66 6.71 16.35
C GLY A 311 2.78 7.46 15.35
N ASP A 312 3.45 8.18 14.47
CA ASP A 312 2.86 8.67 13.21
C ASP A 312 1.89 7.62 12.63
N PRO A 313 0.61 7.96 12.33
CA PRO A 313 -0.32 7.03 11.69
C PRO A 313 0.28 6.36 10.46
N HIS A 314 1.19 7.05 9.75
CA HIS A 314 1.95 6.45 8.65
C HIS A 314 2.92 5.37 9.09
N ALA A 315 3.57 5.51 10.24
CA ALA A 315 4.45 4.48 10.81
C ALA A 315 3.66 3.23 11.22
N LEU A 316 2.47 3.40 11.82
CA LEU A 316 1.62 2.24 12.17
C LEU A 316 1.07 1.54 10.92
N VAL A 317 0.73 2.29 9.86
CA VAL A 317 0.34 1.66 8.58
C VAL A 317 1.49 0.83 8.02
N GLU A 318 2.73 1.33 8.07
CA GLU A 318 3.91 0.57 7.65
C GLU A 318 4.13 -0.66 8.55
N ASP A 319 3.96 -0.55 9.87
CA ASP A 319 4.14 -1.68 10.79
C ASP A 319 3.16 -2.83 10.52
N TYR A 320 1.89 -2.53 10.22
CA TYR A 320 0.85 -3.56 10.05
C TYR A 320 0.64 -4.01 8.60
N PHE A 321 0.84 -3.11 7.63
CA PHE A 321 0.55 -3.36 6.21
C PHE A 321 1.79 -3.26 5.32
N GLY A 322 2.92 -2.76 5.81
CA GLY A 322 4.11 -2.47 4.99
C GLY A 322 4.65 -3.70 4.25
N GLU A 323 4.70 -4.86 4.89
CA GLU A 323 5.16 -6.10 4.24
C GLU A 323 4.19 -6.58 3.15
N GLU A 324 2.87 -6.52 3.40
CA GLU A 324 1.83 -6.86 2.40
C GLU A 324 1.92 -5.90 1.20
N ILE A 325 2.10 -4.60 1.46
CA ILE A 325 2.25 -3.57 0.42
C ILE A 325 3.54 -3.79 -0.39
N LYS A 326 4.67 -4.09 0.27
CA LYS A 326 5.94 -4.37 -0.40
C LYS A 326 5.86 -5.60 -1.29
N GLU A 327 5.25 -6.69 -0.78
CA GLU A 327 5.03 -7.90 -1.57
C GLU A 327 4.23 -7.59 -2.83
N TYR A 328 3.16 -6.81 -2.73
CA TYR A 328 2.33 -6.47 -3.88
C TYR A 328 3.02 -5.54 -4.87
N LYS A 329 3.85 -4.60 -4.39
CA LYS A 329 4.63 -3.70 -5.27
C LYS A 329 5.61 -4.46 -6.17
N LEU A 330 6.04 -5.68 -5.80
CA LEU A 330 6.82 -6.55 -6.69
C LEU A 330 6.02 -7.02 -7.92
N HIS A 331 4.70 -7.04 -7.81
CA HIS A 331 3.78 -7.42 -8.88
C HIS A 331 3.16 -6.20 -9.59
N ASP A 332 3.48 -4.97 -9.20
CA ASP A 332 3.03 -3.74 -9.87
C ASP A 332 3.86 -3.42 -11.14
N VAL A 333 4.83 -4.28 -11.49
CA VAL A 333 5.67 -4.22 -12.70
C VAL A 333 5.05 -5.02 -13.84
#